data_AF-E3DAC3-F1
#
_entry.id   AF-E3DAC3-F1
#
_cell.length_a   1.000
_cell.length_b   1.000
_cell.length_c   1.000
_cell.angle_alpha   90.00
_cell.angle_beta   90.00
_cell.angle_gamma   90.00
#
_symmetry.space_group_name_H-M   'P 1'
#
loop_
_entity.id
_entity.type
_entity.pdbx_description
1 polymer ?
#
loop_
_entity_poly.entity_id
_entity_poly.type
_entity_poly.pdbx_seq_one_letter_code
_entity_poly.pdbx_strand_id
1 'polypeptide(L)'
;MRSKYYDDGVTLMNGMPLADYVASKGLTKEQYINDIRYDRANEEDAYRRANETVQHGKLGHFAADGVSLPNYDGRKAWGENVAWGESPEEAMSDWTAGEESALHQSNGAATTDNAHLYQILNPENISFGYGEIAGTKYGRVSVLTLSTQVGDTDYPQGKLGVAPHLDFAWIIRNNDIAVGANAYTDKQLEYRWLSYNLNTQQWATIADWSTGNWASWVTKPGDYWLHCEARDPSTKKVVLEKTIAFHYTVPSQTVITGTYAGWQGSSVLLGASTNNPNGSTKIKIYDYNAKQWVEGFDGPWALWSPRPGIYWTHFEAYDENGNLSDVKTYAFGV
;
A
#
# COMPACT_ATOMS: atom_id res chain seq x y z
N MET A 1 -14.20 16.91 -12.91
CA MET A 1 -14.24 18.35 -13.26
C MET A 1 -14.72 18.60 -14.69
N ARG A 2 -14.03 18.16 -15.76
CA ARG A 2 -14.45 18.40 -17.16
C ARG A 2 -15.94 18.17 -17.46
N SER A 3 -16.52 17.07 -16.98
CA SER A 3 -17.96 16.80 -17.17
C SER A 3 -18.87 17.89 -16.60
N LYS A 4 -18.57 18.44 -15.41
CA LYS A 4 -19.38 19.47 -14.74
C LYS A 4 -19.51 20.70 -15.64
N TYR A 5 -18.37 21.23 -16.10
CA TYR A 5 -18.31 22.45 -16.90
C TYR A 5 -18.79 22.23 -18.34
N TYR A 6 -18.63 21.02 -18.88
CA TYR A 6 -19.17 20.69 -20.19
C TYR A 6 -20.71 20.76 -20.18
N ASP A 7 -21.32 20.30 -19.09
CA ASP A 7 -22.78 20.14 -18.98
C ASP A 7 -23.52 21.37 -18.44
N ASP A 8 -22.82 22.39 -17.94
CA ASP A 8 -23.46 23.56 -17.31
C ASP A 8 -24.11 24.53 -18.30
N GLY A 9 -23.74 24.45 -19.59
CA GLY A 9 -24.27 25.29 -20.67
C GLY A 9 -23.89 26.77 -20.59
N VAL A 10 -23.02 27.17 -19.65
CA VAL A 10 -22.65 28.57 -19.40
C VAL A 10 -21.14 28.79 -19.43
N THR A 11 -20.32 27.76 -19.20
CA THR A 11 -18.87 27.87 -19.27
C THR A 11 -18.43 28.08 -20.71
N LEU A 12 -17.64 29.14 -20.91
CA LEU A 12 -17.08 29.51 -22.20
C LEU A 12 -15.58 29.20 -22.26
N MET A 13 -15.10 28.85 -23.45
CA MET A 13 -13.69 28.82 -23.83
C MET A 13 -13.50 29.71 -25.07
N ASN A 14 -12.70 30.76 -24.92
CA ASN A 14 -12.44 31.76 -25.98
C ASN A 14 -13.70 32.30 -26.67
N GLY A 15 -14.72 32.65 -25.87
CA GLY A 15 -15.99 33.22 -26.33
C GLY A 15 -16.98 32.22 -26.93
N MET A 16 -16.71 30.92 -26.85
CA MET A 16 -17.58 29.85 -27.32
C MET A 16 -18.00 28.94 -26.17
N PRO A 17 -19.24 28.44 -26.09
CA PRO A 17 -19.63 27.43 -25.10
C PRO A 17 -18.65 26.26 -25.10
N LEU A 18 -18.28 25.74 -23.93
CA LEU A 18 -17.28 24.67 -23.82
C LEU A 18 -17.64 23.45 -24.68
N ALA A 19 -18.92 23.08 -24.72
CA ALA A 19 -19.40 21.98 -25.57
C ALA A 19 -19.14 22.23 -27.06
N ASP A 20 -19.40 23.44 -27.54
CA ASP A 20 -19.14 23.85 -28.93
C ASP A 20 -17.63 23.96 -29.21
N TYR A 21 -16.85 24.44 -28.24
CA TYR A 21 -15.40 24.52 -28.36
C TYR A 21 -14.78 23.12 -28.48
N VAL A 22 -15.21 22.17 -27.67
CA VAL A 22 -14.81 20.76 -27.75
C VAL A 22 -15.22 20.15 -29.10
N ALA A 23 -16.45 20.39 -29.56
CA ALA A 23 -16.91 19.92 -30.86
C ALA A 23 -16.10 20.53 -32.02
N SER A 24 -15.69 21.79 -31.91
CA SER A 24 -14.82 22.46 -32.90
C SER A 24 -13.44 21.82 -33.03
N LYS A 25 -12.98 21.11 -31.98
CA LYS A 25 -11.75 20.31 -31.97
C LYS A 25 -11.98 18.88 -32.49
N GLY A 26 -13.19 18.55 -32.94
CA GLY A 26 -13.54 17.25 -33.50
C GLY A 26 -13.75 16.16 -32.46
N LEU A 27 -13.97 16.51 -31.19
CA LEU A 27 -14.16 15.56 -30.10
C LEU A 27 -15.64 15.43 -29.73
N THR A 28 -16.08 14.21 -29.41
CA THR A 28 -17.34 14.01 -28.69
C THR A 28 -17.17 14.34 -27.21
N LYS A 29 -18.28 14.49 -26.48
CA LYS A 29 -18.28 14.60 -25.02
C LYS A 29 -17.53 13.44 -24.37
N GLU A 30 -17.80 12.22 -24.82
CA GLU A 30 -17.17 11.01 -24.28
C GLU A 30 -15.67 11.03 -24.49
N GLN A 31 -15.19 11.42 -25.67
CA GLN A 31 -13.76 11.52 -25.94
C GLN A 31 -13.10 12.59 -25.05
N TYR A 32 -13.69 13.79 -24.98
CA TYR A 32 -13.15 14.88 -24.15
C TYR A 32 -13.04 14.53 -22.66
N ILE A 33 -14.03 13.82 -22.12
CA ILE A 33 -14.08 13.45 -20.70
C ILE A 33 -13.25 12.19 -20.41
N ASN A 34 -13.28 11.19 -21.30
CA ASN A 34 -12.74 9.86 -20.99
C ASN A 34 -11.37 9.56 -21.60
N ASP A 35 -10.94 10.31 -22.63
CA ASP A 35 -9.68 10.02 -23.33
C ASP A 35 -8.47 10.76 -22.74
N ILE A 36 -8.69 11.71 -21.83
CA ILE A 36 -7.58 12.26 -21.03
C ILE A 36 -7.00 11.16 -20.13
N ARG A 37 -5.67 11.01 -20.15
CA ARG A 37 -4.98 9.90 -19.48
C ARG A 37 -3.99 10.37 -18.44
N TYR A 38 -3.87 9.59 -17.39
CA TYR A 38 -2.70 9.66 -16.54
C TYR A 38 -1.43 9.29 -17.32
N ASP A 39 -0.30 9.85 -16.94
CA ASP A 39 1.00 9.57 -17.53
C ASP A 39 2.11 9.65 -16.47
N ARG A 40 2.90 8.57 -16.33
CA ARG A 40 3.96 8.51 -15.33
C ARG A 40 5.07 9.52 -15.56
N ALA A 41 5.40 9.86 -16.82
CA ALA A 41 6.42 10.87 -17.09
C ALA A 41 5.95 12.27 -16.65
N ASN A 42 4.66 12.58 -16.86
CA ASN A 42 4.05 13.80 -16.31
C ASN A 42 4.01 13.76 -14.77
N GLU A 43 3.76 12.62 -14.13
CA GLU A 43 3.83 12.50 -12.66
C GLU A 43 5.25 12.75 -12.15
N GLU A 44 6.27 12.13 -12.77
CA GLU A 44 7.68 12.38 -12.43
C GLU A 44 8.04 13.86 -12.55
N ASP A 45 7.51 14.52 -13.58
CA ASP A 45 7.61 15.97 -13.73
C ASP A 45 6.93 16.71 -12.59
N ALA A 46 5.70 16.34 -12.23
CA ALA A 46 4.96 16.97 -11.14
C ALA A 46 5.70 16.82 -9.79
N TYR A 47 6.23 15.63 -9.47
CA TYR A 47 7.03 15.41 -8.26
C TYR A 47 8.31 16.23 -8.25
N ARG A 48 9.03 16.26 -9.38
CA ARG A 48 10.23 17.09 -9.52
C ARG A 48 9.89 18.56 -9.26
N ARG A 49 8.81 19.06 -9.85
CA ARG A 49 8.36 20.45 -9.69
C ARG A 49 7.91 20.78 -8.27
N ALA A 50 7.23 19.84 -7.60
CA ALA A 50 6.90 19.98 -6.18
C ALA A 50 8.19 20.07 -5.32
N ASN A 51 9.18 19.24 -5.60
CA ASN A 51 10.47 19.25 -4.90
C ASN A 51 11.25 20.56 -5.11
N GLU A 52 11.33 21.03 -6.36
CA GLU A 52 11.97 22.30 -6.70
C GLU A 52 11.28 23.46 -5.97
N THR A 53 9.94 23.45 -5.93
CA THR A 53 9.14 24.47 -5.24
C THR A 53 9.38 24.49 -3.72
N VAL A 54 9.48 23.32 -3.09
CA VAL A 54 9.88 23.20 -1.68
C VAL A 54 11.31 23.70 -1.47
N GLN A 55 12.23 23.39 -2.39
CA GLN A 55 13.64 23.78 -2.30
C GLN A 55 13.84 25.30 -2.34
N HIS A 56 13.25 25.99 -3.32
CA HIS A 56 13.42 27.44 -3.46
C HIS A 56 12.42 28.25 -2.63
N GLY A 57 11.33 27.63 -2.19
CA GLY A 57 10.39 28.21 -1.23
C GLY A 57 9.61 29.42 -1.77
N LYS A 58 9.19 29.39 -3.04
CA LYS A 58 8.38 30.46 -3.67
C LYS A 58 7.19 29.85 -4.42
N LEU A 59 6.02 30.47 -4.35
CA LEU A 59 4.89 30.10 -5.20
C LEU A 59 5.05 30.73 -6.59
N GLY A 60 4.96 29.91 -7.64
CA GLY A 60 5.03 30.34 -9.04
C GLY A 60 5.83 29.37 -9.90
N HIS A 61 5.91 29.69 -11.20
CA HIS A 61 6.60 28.88 -12.19
C HIS A 61 8.10 29.20 -12.21
N PHE A 62 8.83 28.71 -11.20
CA PHE A 62 10.28 28.85 -11.09
C PHE A 62 10.98 27.49 -11.15
N ALA A 63 12.10 27.39 -11.85
CA ALA A 63 13.00 26.24 -11.79
C ALA A 63 13.65 26.10 -10.40
N ALA A 64 14.47 25.06 -10.23
CA ALA A 64 15.17 24.75 -8.97
C ALA A 64 15.97 25.92 -8.34
N ASP A 65 16.43 26.88 -9.15
CA ASP A 65 17.14 28.08 -8.69
C ASP A 65 16.22 29.15 -8.09
N GLY A 66 14.90 29.01 -8.23
CA GLY A 66 13.90 29.96 -7.78
C GLY A 66 13.87 31.28 -8.57
N VAL A 67 14.43 31.30 -9.78
CA VAL A 67 14.54 32.49 -10.64
C VAL A 67 14.21 32.19 -12.10
N SER A 68 14.80 31.15 -12.67
CA SER A 68 14.60 30.76 -14.07
C SER A 68 13.24 30.12 -14.29
N LEU A 69 12.77 30.06 -15.55
CA LEU A 69 11.56 29.30 -15.88
C LEU A 69 11.82 27.78 -15.81
N PRO A 70 10.80 26.96 -15.48
CA PRO A 70 10.93 25.51 -15.48
C PRO A 70 11.34 24.99 -16.86
N ASN A 71 12.29 24.06 -16.89
CA ASN A 71 12.70 23.42 -18.13
C ASN A 71 11.91 22.12 -18.38
N TYR A 72 11.24 22.08 -19.53
CA TYR A 72 10.47 20.93 -20.03
C TYR A 72 11.09 20.27 -21.28
N ASP A 73 12.32 20.63 -21.66
CA ASP A 73 13.03 20.06 -22.81
C ASP A 73 13.15 18.53 -22.68
N GLY A 74 12.68 17.82 -23.71
CA GLY A 74 12.67 16.36 -23.76
C GLY A 74 11.64 15.69 -22.84
N ARG A 75 10.73 16.47 -22.21
CA ARG A 75 9.68 15.98 -21.33
C ARG A 75 8.31 16.04 -22.02
N LYS A 76 7.33 15.33 -21.47
CA LYS A 76 5.96 15.32 -22.02
C LYS A 76 5.15 16.51 -21.52
N ALA A 77 5.33 16.91 -20.27
CA ALA A 77 4.63 18.05 -19.70
C ALA A 77 5.04 19.34 -20.39
N TRP A 78 4.08 20.25 -20.61
CA TRP A 78 4.37 21.60 -21.10
C TRP A 78 3.82 22.70 -20.16
N GLY A 79 2.88 22.35 -19.28
CA GLY A 79 2.25 23.26 -18.34
C GLY A 79 2.03 22.62 -16.97
N GLU A 80 1.82 23.46 -15.96
CA GLU A 80 1.63 23.06 -14.57
C GLU A 80 0.62 23.96 -13.84
N ASN A 81 -0.16 23.39 -12.91
CA ASN A 81 -0.75 24.13 -11.80
C ASN A 81 0.08 23.86 -10.56
N VAL A 82 0.32 24.89 -9.74
CA VAL A 82 1.07 24.76 -8.48
C VAL A 82 0.27 25.39 -7.35
N ALA A 83 0.18 24.68 -6.23
CA ALA A 83 -0.48 25.12 -5.01
C ALA A 83 0.43 24.84 -3.82
N TRP A 84 0.35 25.67 -2.79
CA TRP A 84 1.22 25.55 -1.62
C TRP A 84 0.48 25.90 -0.33
N GLY A 85 0.50 24.95 0.61
CA GLY A 85 -0.09 25.08 1.93
C GLY A 85 -1.50 24.50 2.03
N GLU A 86 -1.96 23.88 0.94
CA GLU A 86 -3.29 23.33 0.77
C GLU A 86 -3.25 21.79 0.78
N SER A 87 -4.36 21.17 1.16
CA SER A 87 -4.60 19.76 0.85
C SER A 87 -4.79 19.56 -0.66
N PRO A 88 -4.67 18.33 -1.19
CA PRO A 88 -4.97 18.04 -2.59
C PRO A 88 -6.38 18.48 -3.01
N GLU A 89 -7.36 18.33 -2.11
CA GLU A 89 -8.75 18.72 -2.35
C GLU A 89 -8.92 20.24 -2.40
N GLU A 90 -8.23 20.97 -1.51
CA GLU A 90 -8.20 22.43 -1.49
C GLU A 90 -7.54 22.98 -2.76
N ALA A 91 -6.34 22.47 -3.12
CA ALA A 91 -5.64 22.85 -4.35
C ALA A 91 -6.49 22.63 -5.60
N MET A 92 -7.16 21.47 -5.69
CA MET A 92 -8.06 21.16 -6.81
C MET A 92 -9.29 22.08 -6.82
N SER A 93 -9.84 22.43 -5.66
CA SER A 93 -10.94 23.39 -5.54
C SER A 93 -10.52 24.78 -6.03
N ASP A 94 -9.34 25.24 -5.62
CA ASP A 94 -8.84 26.58 -5.97
C ASP A 94 -8.50 26.67 -7.45
N TRP A 95 -7.85 25.64 -8.02
CA TRP A 95 -7.60 25.55 -9.46
C TRP A 95 -8.86 25.39 -10.32
N THR A 96 -10.03 25.17 -9.73
CA THR A 96 -11.29 25.05 -10.48
C THR A 96 -12.34 26.03 -10.02
N ALA A 97 -13.10 25.69 -8.99
CA ALA A 97 -14.16 26.54 -8.45
C ALA A 97 -13.66 27.93 -8.08
N GLY A 98 -12.43 28.05 -7.58
CA GLY A 98 -11.78 29.32 -7.24
C GLY A 98 -11.61 30.28 -8.44
N GLU A 99 -11.49 29.74 -9.65
CA GLU A 99 -11.21 30.52 -10.87
C GLU A 99 -12.42 30.68 -11.81
N GLU A 100 -13.56 30.07 -11.51
CA GLU A 100 -14.78 30.13 -12.35
C GLU A 100 -15.21 31.57 -12.66
N SER A 101 -15.23 32.43 -11.64
CA SER A 101 -15.63 33.82 -11.80
C SER A 101 -14.68 34.58 -12.75
N ALA A 102 -13.37 34.36 -12.62
CA ALA A 102 -12.38 35.00 -13.47
C ALA A 102 -12.45 34.49 -14.92
N LEU A 103 -12.75 33.20 -15.12
CA LEU A 103 -12.98 32.63 -16.46
C LEU A 103 -14.23 33.21 -17.12
N HIS A 104 -15.32 33.41 -16.37
CA HIS A 104 -16.54 34.04 -16.89
C HIS A 104 -16.31 35.51 -17.25
N GLN A 105 -15.61 36.26 -16.39
CA GLN A 105 -15.30 37.68 -16.64
C GLN A 105 -14.42 37.88 -17.88
N SER A 106 -13.54 36.93 -18.19
CA SER A 106 -12.69 36.96 -19.38
C SER A 106 -13.38 36.37 -20.62
N ASN A 107 -14.67 36.03 -20.55
CA ASN A 107 -15.41 35.37 -21.64
C ASN A 107 -14.72 34.07 -22.10
N GLY A 108 -14.13 33.32 -21.17
CA GLY A 108 -13.41 32.08 -21.44
C GLY A 108 -12.00 32.23 -21.99
N ALA A 109 -11.44 33.45 -22.05
CA ALA A 109 -10.04 33.65 -22.42
C ALA A 109 -9.11 33.38 -21.24
N ALA A 110 -7.96 32.76 -21.50
CA ALA A 110 -6.93 32.51 -20.49
C ALA A 110 -6.36 33.83 -19.95
N THR A 111 -6.30 33.96 -18.63
CA THR A 111 -5.66 35.07 -17.91
C THR A 111 -4.84 34.52 -16.74
N THR A 112 -4.04 35.36 -16.07
CA THR A 112 -3.31 34.95 -14.86
C THR A 112 -4.23 34.52 -13.72
N ASP A 113 -5.49 34.95 -13.72
CA ASP A 113 -6.44 34.72 -12.63
C ASP A 113 -7.36 33.51 -12.90
N ASN A 114 -7.24 32.89 -14.08
CA ASN A 114 -8.04 31.72 -14.46
C ASN A 114 -7.24 30.62 -15.21
N ALA A 115 -5.91 30.76 -15.24
CA ALA A 115 -5.05 29.90 -16.04
C ALA A 115 -5.18 28.44 -15.63
N HIS A 116 -5.36 28.16 -14.34
CA HIS A 116 -5.43 26.80 -13.82
C HIS A 116 -6.70 26.09 -14.31
N LEU A 117 -7.86 26.73 -14.20
CA LEU A 117 -9.13 26.19 -14.70
C LEU A 117 -9.11 26.11 -16.23
N TYR A 118 -8.62 27.14 -16.91
CA TYR A 118 -8.52 27.15 -18.37
C TYR A 118 -7.73 25.94 -18.88
N GLN A 119 -6.58 25.62 -18.30
CA GLN A 119 -5.76 24.49 -18.75
C GLN A 119 -6.36 23.12 -18.41
N ILE A 120 -7.08 23.00 -17.29
CA ILE A 120 -7.86 21.80 -16.95
C ILE A 120 -8.96 21.56 -18.00
N LEU A 121 -9.63 22.62 -18.45
CA LEU A 121 -10.71 22.54 -19.44
C LEU A 121 -10.22 22.41 -20.87
N ASN A 122 -8.99 22.83 -21.19
CA ASN A 122 -8.46 22.81 -22.55
C ASN A 122 -8.44 21.38 -23.14
N PRO A 123 -9.22 21.07 -24.20
CA PRO A 123 -9.28 19.75 -24.81
C PRO A 123 -7.97 19.30 -25.46
N GLU A 124 -7.03 20.22 -25.74
CA GLU A 124 -5.71 19.87 -26.26
C GLU A 124 -4.85 19.14 -25.23
N ASN A 125 -5.11 19.33 -23.93
CA ASN A 125 -4.48 18.55 -22.88
C ASN A 125 -5.15 17.17 -22.79
N ILE A 126 -4.41 16.15 -23.20
CA ILE A 126 -4.86 14.75 -23.31
C ILE A 126 -4.11 13.81 -22.37
N SER A 127 -3.10 14.30 -21.66
CA SER A 127 -2.57 13.59 -20.50
C SER A 127 -2.16 14.52 -19.36
N PHE A 128 -2.03 13.94 -18.16
CA PHE A 128 -1.70 14.67 -16.95
C PHE A 128 -0.92 13.80 -15.97
N GLY A 129 -0.27 14.45 -15.01
CA GLY A 129 0.36 13.81 -13.86
C GLY A 129 0.18 14.68 -12.62
N TYR A 130 0.18 14.08 -11.44
CA TYR A 130 0.05 14.80 -10.18
C TYR A 130 1.15 14.37 -9.22
N GLY A 131 1.77 15.33 -8.54
CA GLY A 131 2.82 15.09 -7.58
C GLY A 131 2.63 15.95 -6.35
N GLU A 132 2.90 15.39 -5.17
CA GLU A 132 2.83 16.11 -3.91
C GLU A 132 4.04 15.84 -3.03
N ILE A 133 4.52 16.88 -2.34
CA ILE A 133 5.60 16.77 -1.35
C ILE A 133 5.26 17.59 -0.11
N ALA A 134 5.53 17.02 1.07
CA ALA A 134 5.45 17.77 2.32
C ALA A 134 6.49 18.91 2.32
N GLY A 135 6.02 20.16 2.34
CA GLY A 135 6.91 21.31 2.48
C GLY A 135 7.26 21.61 3.94
N THR A 136 8.31 22.41 4.15
CA THR A 136 8.88 22.66 5.48
C THR A 136 8.15 23.77 6.25
N LYS A 137 8.08 24.97 5.68
CA LYS A 137 7.65 26.18 6.42
C LYS A 137 6.16 26.52 6.29
N TYR A 138 5.52 26.09 5.20
CA TYR A 138 4.16 26.54 4.84
C TYR A 138 3.21 25.42 4.42
N GLY A 139 3.54 24.15 4.73
CA GLY A 139 2.69 23.01 4.40
C GLY A 139 3.05 22.35 3.06
N ARG A 140 2.13 21.52 2.56
CA ARG A 140 2.33 20.66 1.39
C ARG A 140 2.38 21.45 0.08
N VAL A 141 3.19 21.02 -0.87
CA VAL A 141 3.18 21.51 -2.25
C VAL A 141 2.51 20.47 -3.14
N SER A 142 1.52 20.91 -3.91
CA SER A 142 0.78 20.10 -4.87
C SER A 142 1.00 20.63 -6.27
N VAL A 143 1.33 19.75 -7.21
CA VAL A 143 1.56 20.10 -8.61
C VAL A 143 0.76 19.18 -9.52
N LEU A 144 0.03 19.77 -10.47
CA LEU A 144 -0.64 19.07 -11.57
C LEU A 144 0.06 19.47 -12.88
N THR A 145 0.66 18.51 -13.58
CA THR A 145 1.23 18.73 -14.91
C THR A 145 0.24 18.30 -16.00
N LEU A 146 0.27 18.96 -17.15
CA LEU A 146 -0.59 18.67 -18.30
C LEU A 146 0.25 18.55 -19.58
N SER A 147 -0.24 17.72 -20.50
CA SER A 147 0.43 17.45 -21.76
C SER A 147 -0.55 17.27 -22.93
N THR A 148 -0.11 17.70 -24.12
CA THR A 148 -0.76 17.42 -25.40
C THR A 148 -0.33 16.08 -26.01
N GLN A 149 0.59 15.37 -25.36
CA GLN A 149 1.06 14.06 -25.79
C GLN A 149 0.21 12.95 -25.17
N VAL A 150 0.10 11.82 -25.88
CA VAL A 150 -0.65 10.67 -25.40
C VAL A 150 -0.02 10.14 -24.11
N GLY A 151 -0.86 10.00 -23.08
CA GLY A 151 -0.47 9.42 -21.81
C GLY A 151 -0.23 7.92 -21.89
N ASP A 152 0.13 7.32 -20.75
CA ASP A 152 0.39 5.89 -20.69
C ASP A 152 -0.82 5.06 -21.17
N THR A 153 -0.57 4.09 -22.04
CA THR A 153 -1.58 3.16 -22.58
C THR A 153 -1.60 1.84 -21.81
N ASP A 154 -0.52 1.55 -21.10
CA ASP A 154 -0.30 0.39 -20.23
C ASP A 154 -0.59 0.71 -18.75
N TYR A 155 -1.06 1.92 -18.47
CA TYR A 155 -1.48 2.37 -17.14
C TYR A 155 -3.01 2.47 -17.06
N PRO A 156 -3.73 1.33 -17.00
CA PRO A 156 -5.20 1.32 -16.94
C PRO A 156 -5.77 2.00 -15.68
N GLN A 157 -4.91 2.39 -14.73
CA GLN A 157 -5.27 2.97 -13.43
C GLN A 157 -5.38 4.51 -13.44
N GLY A 158 -5.21 5.17 -14.59
CA GLY A 158 -5.51 6.59 -14.77
C GLY A 158 -7.01 6.98 -14.64
N LYS A 159 -7.85 6.09 -14.14
CA LYS A 159 -9.27 6.33 -13.82
C LYS A 159 -9.50 6.10 -12.33
N LEU A 160 -9.94 7.12 -11.60
CA LEU A 160 -10.70 6.97 -10.36
C LEU A 160 -12.08 6.35 -10.69
N GLY A 161 -12.03 5.09 -11.10
CA GLY A 161 -13.14 4.27 -11.55
C GLY A 161 -12.60 2.86 -11.67
N VAL A 162 -12.39 2.23 -10.51
CA VAL A 162 -11.68 0.96 -10.42
C VAL A 162 -12.51 -0.12 -11.08
N ALA A 163 -12.03 -0.66 -12.22
CA ALA A 163 -12.35 -2.04 -12.51
C ALA A 163 -11.90 -2.84 -11.28
N PRO A 164 -12.75 -3.72 -10.74
CA PRO A 164 -12.41 -4.43 -9.53
C PRO A 164 -11.12 -5.20 -9.81
N HIS A 165 -10.12 -4.98 -8.96
CA HIS A 165 -8.85 -5.69 -9.00
C HIS A 165 -8.41 -5.99 -7.58
N LEU A 166 -7.45 -6.89 -7.46
CA LEU A 166 -6.98 -7.41 -6.19
C LEU A 166 -5.49 -7.07 -6.06
N ASP A 167 -5.07 -6.56 -4.90
CA ASP A 167 -3.67 -6.39 -4.54
C ASP A 167 -3.32 -7.18 -3.30
N PHE A 168 -2.03 -7.47 -3.13
CA PHE A 168 -1.51 -8.23 -2.00
C PHE A 168 -0.63 -7.37 -1.12
N ALA A 169 -0.78 -7.58 0.19
CA ALA A 169 0.19 -7.19 1.20
C ALA A 169 0.61 -8.45 1.97
N TRP A 170 1.83 -8.48 2.47
CA TRP A 170 2.25 -9.55 3.38
C TRP A 170 3.21 -9.05 4.44
N ILE A 171 3.19 -9.74 5.58
CA ILE A 171 4.08 -9.48 6.72
C ILE A 171 4.65 -10.84 7.15
N ILE A 172 5.96 -10.99 7.08
CA ILE A 172 6.65 -12.14 7.65
C ILE A 172 6.72 -11.91 9.16
N ARG A 173 6.02 -12.75 9.93
CA ARG A 173 5.99 -12.71 11.40
C ARG A 173 6.83 -13.85 11.95
N ASN A 174 6.98 -13.87 13.27
CA ASN A 174 7.72 -14.95 13.93
C ASN A 174 7.12 -16.31 13.58
N ASN A 175 5.80 -16.50 13.67
CA ASN A 175 5.22 -17.86 13.54
C ASN A 175 4.67 -18.20 12.15
N ASP A 176 4.51 -17.21 11.27
CA ASP A 176 3.77 -17.35 10.03
C ASP A 176 3.98 -16.14 9.11
N ILE A 177 3.39 -16.20 7.91
CA ILE A 177 3.28 -15.06 7.00
C ILE A 177 1.84 -14.59 7.05
N ALA A 178 1.59 -13.37 7.52
CA ALA A 178 0.28 -12.75 7.35
C ALA A 178 0.15 -12.31 5.89
N VAL A 179 -0.81 -12.86 5.14
CA VAL A 179 -1.12 -12.46 3.76
C VAL A 179 -2.47 -11.74 3.74
N GLY A 180 -2.53 -10.60 3.06
CA GLY A 180 -3.69 -9.73 3.02
C GLY A 180 -4.03 -9.34 1.58
N ALA A 181 -5.33 -9.23 1.30
CA ALA A 181 -5.85 -8.84 -0.01
C ALA A 181 -6.54 -7.49 0.10
N ASN A 182 -6.23 -6.57 -0.80
CA ASN A 182 -7.00 -5.36 -1.00
C ASN A 182 -7.81 -5.51 -2.29
N ALA A 183 -9.13 -5.68 -2.18
CA ALA A 183 -10.02 -5.69 -3.33
C ALA A 183 -10.59 -4.28 -3.52
N TYR A 184 -10.31 -3.68 -4.67
CA TYR A 184 -10.81 -2.34 -4.98
C TYR A 184 -12.23 -2.42 -5.54
N THR A 185 -13.18 -2.62 -4.63
CA THR A 185 -14.61 -2.74 -4.93
C THR A 185 -15.43 -2.29 -3.72
N ASP A 186 -16.62 -1.76 -3.99
CA ASP A 186 -17.64 -1.40 -3.00
C ASP A 186 -18.45 -2.62 -2.51
N LYS A 187 -18.28 -3.79 -3.13
CA LYS A 187 -18.98 -5.02 -2.76
C LYS A 187 -18.28 -5.74 -1.63
N GLN A 188 -19.07 -6.29 -0.71
CA GLN A 188 -18.58 -7.26 0.24
C GLN A 188 -18.26 -8.57 -0.47
N LEU A 189 -17.07 -9.13 -0.21
CA LEU A 189 -16.58 -10.37 -0.83
C LEU A 189 -16.22 -11.42 0.23
N GLU A 190 -16.20 -12.68 -0.20
CA GLU A 190 -15.55 -13.79 0.51
C GLU A 190 -14.21 -14.11 -0.17
N TYR A 191 -13.17 -14.37 0.60
CA TYR A 191 -11.80 -14.61 0.13
C TYR A 191 -11.36 -16.04 0.44
N ARG A 192 -10.60 -16.62 -0.48
CA ARG A 192 -9.87 -17.88 -0.29
C ARG A 192 -8.41 -17.69 -0.67
N TRP A 193 -7.52 -18.21 0.15
CA TRP A 193 -6.07 -18.16 -0.05
C TRP A 193 -5.51 -19.55 -0.30
N LEU A 194 -4.71 -19.67 -1.36
CA LEU A 194 -4.07 -20.89 -1.80
C LEU A 194 -2.57 -20.65 -1.99
N SER A 195 -1.75 -21.67 -1.73
CA SER A 195 -0.34 -21.69 -2.10
C SER A 195 -0.07 -22.87 -3.02
N TYR A 196 0.65 -22.66 -4.11
CA TYR A 196 1.23 -23.73 -4.90
C TYR A 196 2.72 -23.84 -4.59
N ASN A 197 3.17 -24.99 -4.08
CA ASN A 197 4.59 -25.22 -3.83
C ASN A 197 5.27 -25.65 -5.14
N LEU A 198 6.25 -24.88 -5.63
CA LEU A 198 6.89 -25.16 -6.92
C LEU A 198 7.78 -26.40 -6.90
N ASN A 199 8.28 -26.80 -5.72
CA ASN A 199 9.09 -28.00 -5.56
C ASN A 199 8.23 -29.27 -5.56
N THR A 200 7.18 -29.30 -4.74
CA THR A 200 6.30 -30.49 -4.64
C THR A 200 5.22 -30.54 -5.70
N GLN A 201 5.01 -29.44 -6.44
CA GLN A 201 3.98 -29.28 -7.47
C GLN A 201 2.56 -29.52 -6.94
N GLN A 202 2.30 -29.06 -5.71
CA GLN A 202 1.04 -29.28 -5.03
C GLN A 202 0.43 -27.96 -4.56
N TRP A 203 -0.89 -27.85 -4.75
CA TRP A 203 -1.70 -26.82 -4.12
C TRP A 203 -2.01 -27.18 -2.67
N ALA A 204 -1.97 -26.18 -1.80
CA ALA A 204 -2.43 -26.25 -0.43
C ALA A 204 -3.32 -25.04 -0.12
N THR A 205 -4.35 -25.26 0.69
CA THR A 205 -5.21 -24.18 1.18
C THR A 205 -4.54 -23.50 2.37
N ILE A 206 -4.37 -22.19 2.27
CA ILE A 206 -3.92 -21.34 3.38
C ILE A 206 -5.12 -21.00 4.28
N ALA A 207 -6.19 -20.51 3.67
CA ALA A 207 -7.46 -20.22 4.32
C ALA A 207 -8.59 -20.42 3.32
N ASP A 208 -9.69 -21.03 3.75
CA ASP A 208 -10.87 -21.21 2.91
C ASP A 208 -11.83 -20.00 3.01
N TRP A 209 -12.88 -20.00 2.18
CA TRP A 209 -13.82 -18.90 2.01
C TRP A 209 -14.28 -18.26 3.33
N SER A 210 -13.92 -17.00 3.53
CA SER A 210 -14.40 -16.18 4.64
C SER A 210 -14.51 -14.71 4.24
N THR A 211 -15.25 -13.89 4.99
CA THR A 211 -15.27 -12.43 4.76
C THR A 211 -13.97 -11.74 5.18
N GLY A 212 -13.06 -12.46 5.84
CA GLY A 212 -11.74 -11.95 6.20
C GLY A 212 -10.81 -11.94 4.99
N ASN A 213 -10.27 -10.77 4.66
CA ASN A 213 -9.31 -10.58 3.57
C ASN A 213 -7.85 -10.88 3.98
N TRP A 214 -7.61 -11.23 5.24
CA TRP A 214 -6.31 -11.64 5.77
C TRP A 214 -6.29 -13.11 6.17
N ALA A 215 -5.16 -13.77 5.97
CA ALA A 215 -4.90 -15.14 6.40
C ALA A 215 -3.50 -15.28 7.01
N SER A 216 -3.34 -16.30 7.86
CA SER A 216 -2.06 -16.67 8.47
C SER A 216 -1.51 -17.90 7.73
N TRP A 217 -0.37 -17.75 7.06
CA TRP A 217 0.23 -18.79 6.24
C TRP A 217 1.48 -19.37 6.89
N VAL A 218 1.37 -20.62 7.34
CA VAL A 218 2.49 -21.39 7.89
C VAL A 218 3.02 -22.31 6.82
N THR A 219 4.27 -22.11 6.40
CA THR A 219 4.94 -22.94 5.39
C THR A 219 6.44 -23.05 5.64
N LYS A 220 7.12 -23.96 4.92
CA LYS A 220 8.58 -24.09 4.93
C LYS A 220 9.22 -23.12 3.95
N PRO A 221 10.48 -22.69 4.14
CA PRO A 221 11.22 -21.92 3.15
C PRO A 221 11.16 -22.54 1.76
N GLY A 222 11.09 -21.71 0.73
CA GLY A 222 11.01 -22.15 -0.66
C GLY A 222 10.25 -21.19 -1.57
N ASP A 223 10.08 -21.61 -2.81
CA ASP A 223 9.37 -20.86 -3.84
C ASP A 223 7.93 -21.34 -3.99
N TYR A 224 7.02 -20.37 -4.01
CA TYR A 224 5.58 -20.61 -4.08
C TYR A 224 4.93 -19.72 -5.14
N TRP A 225 3.75 -20.13 -5.61
CA TRP A 225 2.75 -19.18 -6.05
C TRP A 225 1.79 -18.91 -4.91
N LEU A 226 1.64 -17.64 -4.55
CA LEU A 226 0.60 -17.19 -3.63
C LEU A 226 -0.60 -16.76 -4.47
N HIS A 227 -1.75 -17.36 -4.22
CA HIS A 227 -2.97 -17.13 -4.97
C HIS A 227 -4.13 -16.77 -4.04
N CYS A 228 -4.93 -15.79 -4.46
CA CYS A 228 -6.16 -15.42 -3.77
C CYS A 228 -7.29 -15.32 -4.77
N GLU A 229 -8.44 -15.85 -4.37
CA GLU A 229 -9.70 -15.68 -5.06
C GLU A 229 -10.64 -14.87 -4.16
N ALA A 230 -11.36 -13.92 -4.74
CA ALA A 230 -12.46 -13.22 -4.07
C ALA A 230 -13.75 -13.45 -4.84
N ARG A 231 -14.81 -13.86 -4.13
CA ARG A 231 -16.11 -14.21 -4.70
C ARG A 231 -17.24 -13.38 -4.12
N ASP A 232 -18.29 -13.23 -4.91
CA ASP A 232 -19.54 -12.66 -4.46
C ASP A 232 -20.21 -13.62 -3.45
N PRO A 233 -20.54 -13.18 -2.22
CA PRO A 233 -21.08 -14.05 -1.18
C PRO A 233 -22.46 -14.64 -1.51
N SER A 234 -23.23 -13.99 -2.39
CA SER A 234 -24.60 -14.41 -2.74
C SER A 234 -24.59 -15.42 -3.89
N THR A 235 -23.85 -15.11 -4.95
CA THR A 235 -23.80 -15.95 -6.17
C THR A 235 -22.73 -17.04 -6.09
N LYS A 236 -21.80 -16.93 -5.14
CA LYS A 236 -20.62 -17.80 -4.96
C LYS A 236 -19.68 -17.83 -6.17
N LYS A 237 -19.84 -16.90 -7.12
CA LYS A 237 -18.95 -16.75 -8.28
C LYS A 237 -17.71 -15.97 -7.90
N VAL A 238 -16.54 -16.50 -8.27
CA VAL A 238 -15.27 -15.76 -8.20
C VAL A 238 -15.38 -14.55 -9.14
N VAL A 239 -15.14 -13.37 -8.59
CA VAL A 239 -15.22 -12.09 -9.30
C VAL A 239 -13.83 -11.46 -9.47
N LEU A 240 -12.88 -11.84 -8.62
CA LEU A 240 -11.49 -11.43 -8.69
C LEU A 240 -10.57 -12.59 -8.33
N GLU A 241 -9.42 -12.66 -8.96
CA GLU A 241 -8.35 -13.56 -8.58
C GLU A 241 -7.00 -12.92 -8.89
N LYS A 242 -5.96 -13.30 -8.13
CA LYS A 242 -4.58 -12.88 -8.40
C LYS A 242 -3.61 -13.96 -7.96
N THR A 243 -2.54 -14.11 -8.72
CA THR A 243 -1.41 -14.99 -8.42
C THR A 243 -0.13 -14.18 -8.47
N ILE A 244 0.75 -14.35 -7.49
CA ILE A 244 2.13 -13.82 -7.52
C ILE A 244 3.13 -14.95 -7.26
N ALA A 245 4.34 -14.79 -7.78
CA ALA A 245 5.48 -15.56 -7.28
C ALA A 245 5.84 -15.07 -5.87
N PHE A 246 6.14 -16.00 -4.97
CA PHE A 246 6.46 -15.72 -3.58
C PHE A 246 7.63 -16.59 -3.12
N HIS A 247 8.76 -15.95 -2.86
CA HIS A 247 9.93 -16.61 -2.27
C HIS A 247 9.88 -16.42 -0.75
N TYR A 248 9.79 -17.53 0.00
CA TYR A 248 9.79 -17.51 1.45
C TYR A 248 11.14 -17.96 2.01
N THR A 249 11.69 -17.16 2.92
CA THR A 249 12.84 -17.51 3.77
C THR A 249 12.45 -17.36 5.23
N VAL A 250 13.04 -18.16 6.13
CA VAL A 250 12.85 -17.95 7.57
C VAL A 250 13.44 -16.57 7.93
N PRO A 251 12.75 -15.73 8.72
CA PRO A 251 13.40 -14.56 9.30
C PRO A 251 14.65 -14.99 10.08
N SER A 252 15.75 -14.25 9.92
CA SER A 252 17.14 -14.63 10.24
C SER A 252 17.46 -14.92 11.72
N GLN A 253 16.49 -14.93 12.62
CA GLN A 253 16.71 -15.23 14.03
C GLN A 253 15.75 -16.32 14.50
N THR A 254 16.30 -17.38 15.11
CA THR A 254 15.51 -18.41 15.79
C THR A 254 15.12 -17.89 17.18
N VAL A 255 13.83 -17.78 17.47
CA VAL A 255 13.29 -17.19 18.71
C VAL A 255 12.23 -18.06 19.35
N ILE A 256 12.06 -17.94 20.66
CA ILE A 256 10.98 -18.60 21.40
C ILE A 256 9.67 -17.83 21.16
N THR A 257 8.68 -18.51 20.60
CA THR A 257 7.42 -17.89 20.16
C THR A 257 6.24 -18.19 21.06
N GLY A 258 6.38 -19.15 21.96
CA GLY A 258 5.37 -19.52 22.93
C GLY A 258 6.01 -20.25 24.10
N THR A 259 5.50 -19.98 25.30
CA THR A 259 5.87 -20.69 26.52
C THR A 259 4.62 -21.02 27.31
N TYR A 260 4.58 -22.20 27.93
CA TYR A 260 3.46 -22.66 28.75
C TYR A 260 3.99 -23.24 30.06
N ALA A 261 3.32 -22.95 31.16
CA ALA A 261 3.50 -23.60 32.44
C ALA A 261 2.15 -23.64 33.16
N GLY A 262 1.64 -24.83 33.43
CA GLY A 262 0.34 -24.99 34.08
C GLY A 262 0.20 -26.35 34.76
N TRP A 263 -0.58 -26.40 35.83
CA TRP A 263 -0.85 -27.64 36.55
C TRP A 263 -1.63 -28.64 35.69
N GLN A 264 -1.15 -29.89 35.67
CA GLN A 264 -1.80 -31.06 35.12
C GLN A 264 -1.75 -32.16 36.18
N GLY A 265 -2.81 -32.25 36.99
CA GLY A 265 -2.82 -33.12 38.16
C GLY A 265 -1.80 -32.67 39.20
N SER A 266 -0.94 -33.60 39.66
CA SER A 266 0.14 -33.33 40.62
C SER A 266 1.46 -32.89 39.99
N SER A 267 1.46 -32.61 38.68
CA SER A 267 2.64 -32.22 37.92
C SER A 267 2.37 -30.91 37.18
N VAL A 268 3.43 -30.21 36.77
CA VAL A 268 3.38 -29.02 35.93
C VAL A 268 3.70 -29.43 34.50
N LEU A 269 2.75 -29.19 33.59
CA LEU A 269 2.98 -29.30 32.16
C LEU A 269 3.69 -28.02 31.69
N LEU A 270 4.84 -28.21 31.06
CA LEU A 270 5.70 -27.17 30.52
C LEU A 270 5.72 -27.28 28.99
N GLY A 271 5.67 -26.14 28.31
CA GLY A 271 5.68 -26.10 26.85
C GLY A 271 6.54 -24.96 26.30
N ALA A 272 7.19 -25.21 25.16
CA ALA A 272 7.94 -24.20 24.41
C ALA A 272 7.81 -24.42 22.90
N SER A 273 7.65 -23.33 22.16
CA SER A 273 7.68 -23.31 20.69
C SER A 273 8.71 -22.33 20.15
N THR A 274 9.22 -22.60 18.96
CA THR A 274 10.14 -21.72 18.22
C THR A 274 9.55 -21.33 16.87
N ASN A 275 9.95 -20.17 16.33
CA ASN A 275 9.60 -19.77 14.96
C ASN A 275 10.31 -20.61 13.89
N ASN A 276 11.41 -21.26 14.25
CA ASN A 276 12.21 -22.01 13.30
C ASN A 276 11.68 -23.44 13.19
N PRO A 277 11.07 -23.85 12.06
CA PRO A 277 10.55 -25.21 11.88
C PRO A 277 11.65 -26.27 11.85
N ASN A 278 12.91 -25.88 11.60
CA ASN A 278 14.10 -26.73 11.67
C ASN A 278 14.85 -26.58 13.00
N GLY A 279 14.42 -25.66 13.87
CA GLY A 279 15.01 -25.44 15.18
C GLY A 279 14.50 -26.43 16.22
N SER A 280 15.08 -26.36 17.42
CA SER A 280 14.65 -27.19 18.56
C SER A 280 14.48 -26.36 19.82
N THR A 281 13.79 -26.92 20.81
CA THR A 281 13.57 -26.29 22.11
C THR A 281 14.12 -27.16 23.25
N LYS A 282 14.57 -26.51 24.32
CA LYS A 282 14.88 -27.17 25.59
C LYS A 282 14.21 -26.42 26.74
N ILE A 283 13.86 -27.16 27.78
CA ILE A 283 13.25 -26.64 29.00
C ILE A 283 14.11 -27.08 30.18
N LYS A 284 14.51 -26.16 31.05
CA LYS A 284 15.32 -26.44 32.24
C LYS A 284 14.69 -25.86 33.48
N ILE A 285 14.84 -26.54 34.61
CA ILE A 285 14.35 -26.08 35.91
C ILE A 285 15.53 -25.76 36.82
N TYR A 286 15.57 -24.53 37.31
CA TYR A 286 16.52 -24.09 38.33
C TYR A 286 15.82 -24.02 39.69
N ASP A 287 16.37 -24.71 40.68
CA ASP A 287 15.93 -24.57 42.07
C ASP A 287 16.62 -23.37 42.70
N TYR A 288 15.84 -22.32 43.01
CA TYR A 288 16.39 -21.08 43.53
C TYR A 288 16.97 -21.25 44.93
N ASN A 289 16.45 -22.17 45.74
CA ASN A 289 16.93 -22.40 47.09
C ASN A 289 18.20 -23.25 47.08
N ALA A 290 18.22 -24.32 46.29
CA ALA A 290 19.38 -25.20 46.15
C ALA A 290 20.50 -24.63 45.26
N LYS A 291 20.23 -23.52 44.55
CA LYS A 291 21.16 -22.83 43.65
C LYS A 291 21.71 -23.71 42.52
N GLN A 292 20.91 -24.65 42.02
CA GLN A 292 21.33 -25.57 40.97
C GLN A 292 20.20 -25.88 39.98
N TRP A 293 20.59 -26.28 38.77
CA TRP A 293 19.67 -26.89 37.80
C TRP A 293 19.30 -28.29 38.28
N VAL A 294 18.00 -28.56 38.39
CA VAL A 294 17.47 -29.82 38.93
C VAL A 294 16.86 -30.72 37.87
N GLU A 295 16.41 -30.15 36.75
CA GLU A 295 15.80 -30.92 35.65
C GLU A 295 16.10 -30.26 34.29
N GLY A 296 16.07 -31.08 33.23
CA GLY A 296 16.26 -30.65 31.85
C GLY A 296 15.52 -31.57 30.88
N PHE A 297 14.84 -30.97 29.90
CA PHE A 297 13.98 -31.66 28.94
C PHE A 297 14.31 -31.19 27.52
N ASP A 298 14.52 -32.13 26.61
CA ASP A 298 14.65 -31.85 25.18
C ASP A 298 13.26 -31.92 24.52
N GLY A 299 12.96 -30.94 23.67
CA GLY A 299 11.72 -30.88 22.91
C GLY A 299 10.64 -29.96 23.52
N PRO A 300 9.49 -29.85 22.82
CA PRO A 300 8.53 -28.77 23.04
C PRO A 300 7.61 -28.97 24.25
N TRP A 301 7.57 -30.17 24.84
CA TRP A 301 6.68 -30.49 25.97
C TRP A 301 7.42 -31.30 27.03
N ALA A 302 7.18 -30.96 28.29
CA ALA A 302 7.67 -31.71 29.44
C ALA A 302 6.62 -31.76 30.55
N LEU A 303 6.56 -32.88 31.26
CA LEU A 303 5.78 -33.00 32.48
C LEU A 303 6.75 -33.09 33.65
N TRP A 304 6.70 -32.11 34.55
CA TRP A 304 7.63 -32.01 35.67
C TRP A 304 6.88 -32.07 37.00
N SER A 305 7.40 -32.84 37.96
CA SER A 305 6.76 -33.06 39.26
C SER A 305 7.51 -32.31 40.36
N PRO A 306 7.09 -31.08 40.70
CA PRO A 306 7.80 -30.27 41.68
C PRO A 306 7.59 -30.70 43.12
N ARG A 307 8.51 -30.28 43.98
CA ARG A 307 8.28 -30.18 45.43
C ARG A 307 7.97 -28.73 45.79
N PRO A 308 7.36 -28.44 46.96
CA PRO A 308 7.14 -27.07 47.39
C PRO A 308 8.44 -26.25 47.40
N GLY A 309 8.44 -25.07 46.79
CA GLY A 309 9.66 -24.29 46.60
C GLY A 309 9.55 -23.18 45.57
N ILE A 310 10.66 -22.48 45.35
CA ILE A 310 10.80 -21.42 44.34
C ILE A 310 11.72 -21.92 43.24
N TYR A 311 11.21 -21.91 42.02
CA TYR A 311 11.92 -22.43 40.86
C TYR A 311 11.89 -21.41 39.72
N TRP A 312 12.87 -21.50 38.82
CA TRP A 312 12.83 -20.80 37.53
C TRP A 312 12.69 -21.83 36.41
N THR A 313 11.73 -21.59 35.52
CA THR A 313 11.66 -22.30 34.23
C THR A 313 12.46 -21.50 33.22
N HIS A 314 13.45 -22.16 32.61
CA HIS A 314 14.28 -21.60 31.57
C HIS A 314 14.01 -22.33 30.26
N PHE A 315 13.52 -21.59 29.28
CA PHE A 315 13.22 -22.06 27.95
C PHE A 315 14.34 -21.61 27.02
N GLU A 316 14.79 -22.51 26.14
CA GLU A 316 15.84 -22.28 25.16
C GLU A 316 15.31 -22.63 23.76
N ALA A 317 15.64 -21.81 22.76
CA ALA A 317 15.45 -22.13 21.35
C ALA A 317 16.81 -22.21 20.65
N TYR A 318 16.97 -23.25 19.84
CA TYR A 318 18.16 -23.56 19.09
C TYR A 318 17.88 -23.53 17.59
N ASP A 319 18.83 -23.02 16.81
CA ASP A 319 18.76 -23.06 15.36
C ASP A 319 18.95 -24.49 14.79
N GLU A 320 18.87 -24.62 13.47
CA GLU A 320 19.02 -25.90 12.76
C GLU A 320 20.43 -26.52 12.88
N ASN A 321 21.42 -25.73 13.28
CA ASN A 321 22.79 -26.17 13.51
C ASN A 321 23.06 -26.52 14.99
N GLY A 322 22.05 -26.38 15.85
CA GLY A 322 22.17 -26.62 17.29
C GLY A 322 22.80 -25.48 18.08
N ASN A 323 22.88 -24.27 17.52
CA ASN A 323 23.35 -23.08 18.25
C ASN A 323 22.19 -22.49 19.07
N LEU A 324 22.47 -22.11 20.32
CA LEU A 324 21.50 -21.40 21.16
C LEU A 324 21.20 -20.02 20.56
N SER A 325 19.93 -19.74 20.27
CA SER A 325 19.52 -18.54 19.53
C SER A 325 18.63 -17.60 20.34
N ASP A 326 17.85 -18.12 21.28
CA ASP A 326 17.00 -17.31 22.18
C ASP A 326 16.72 -18.03 23.51
N VAL A 327 16.45 -17.26 24.57
CA VAL A 327 16.10 -17.77 25.90
C VAL A 327 14.98 -16.96 26.56
N LYS A 328 14.11 -17.63 27.31
CA LYS A 328 13.09 -16.99 28.16
C LYS A 328 13.09 -17.64 29.54
N THR A 329 13.05 -16.82 30.59
CA THR A 329 13.09 -17.31 31.98
C THR A 329 11.95 -16.72 32.78
N TYR A 330 11.24 -17.57 33.53
CA TYR A 330 10.16 -17.16 34.42
C TYR A 330 10.34 -17.79 35.79
N ALA A 331 10.15 -17.01 36.85
CA ALA A 331 10.07 -17.54 38.20
C ALA A 331 8.65 -18.04 38.48
N PHE A 332 8.53 -19.16 39.16
CA PHE A 332 7.24 -19.67 39.62
C PHE A 332 7.43 -20.39 40.97
N GLY A 333 6.44 -20.19 41.85
CA GLY A 333 6.35 -20.88 43.15
C GLY A 333 5.44 -22.09 43.04
N VAL A 334 5.77 -23.14 43.79
CA VAL A 334 5.00 -24.39 43.91
C VAL A 334 4.51 -24.56 45.33
#